data_AF-A0A6B2KRX4-F1
#
_entry.id   AF-A0A6B2KRX4-F1
#
_cell.length_a   1.000
_cell.length_b   1.000
_cell.length_c   1.000
_cell.angle_alpha   90.00
_cell.angle_beta   90.00
_cell.angle_gamma   90.00
#
_symmetry.space_group_name_H-M   'P 1'
#
loop_
_entity.id
_entity.type
_entity.pdbx_description
1 polymer ?
#
loop_
_entity_poly.entity_id
_entity_poly.type
_entity_poly.pdbx_seq_one_letter_code
_entity_poly.pdbx_strand_id
1 'polypeptide(L)'
;MDLYQTRIPAPQDWQQLQRITADFYKSKFPDCTVDEYGTHGQAQDGVDVYIYDETTAVGVQCKCVETFTADDLAKEFDKTKSFKNPLKHYIIVVTVKRDTGLVNKAVELTLSSGLGVRIEVKFWQPLAEELAGYESLAKKYLNFAVRFPVHVEANGASALIVLETKDSRFEFVATKMASFKGRYEKQGNLILVTSLQGEKKSTLPLAWKRALDRLP
;
A
#
# COMPACT_ATOMS: atom_id res chain seq x y z
N MET A 1 12.15 17.36 10.51
CA MET A 1 11.47 17.58 9.22
C MET A 1 10.92 16.24 8.86
N ASP A 2 9.70 15.98 9.30
CA ASP A 2 9.28 14.59 9.44
C ASP A 2 8.48 14.25 8.20
N LEU A 3 9.22 13.74 7.21
CA LEU A 3 8.68 12.92 6.16
C LEU A 3 8.17 11.65 6.85
N TYR A 4 6.90 11.63 7.24
CA TYR A 4 6.23 10.37 7.50
C TYR A 4 6.11 9.66 6.16
N GLN A 5 7.17 8.94 5.80
CA GLN A 5 7.09 7.90 4.79
C GLN A 5 6.24 6.81 5.44
N THR A 6 4.93 6.84 5.21
CA THR A 6 4.04 5.73 5.57
C THR A 6 4.44 4.57 4.67
N ARG A 7 5.54 3.89 5.01
CA ARG A 7 5.93 2.66 4.34
C ARG A 7 4.79 1.70 4.59
N ILE A 8 4.02 1.43 3.54
CA ILE A 8 2.99 0.42 3.59
C ILE A 8 3.71 -0.89 3.94
N PRO A 9 3.37 -1.55 5.06
CA PRO A 9 4.07 -2.74 5.50
C PRO A 9 4.03 -3.79 4.40
N ALA A 10 5.13 -4.52 4.21
CA ALA A 10 5.13 -5.67 3.32
C ALA A 10 4.08 -6.69 3.79
N PRO A 11 3.50 -7.48 2.88
CA PRO A 11 2.63 -8.57 3.25
C PRO A 11 3.33 -9.53 4.22
N GLN A 12 2.57 -10.11 5.13
CA GLN A 12 3.07 -11.00 6.18
C GLN A 12 3.60 -12.32 5.61
N ASP A 13 3.00 -12.77 4.51
CA ASP A 13 3.35 -14.02 3.85
C ASP A 13 3.05 -13.95 2.35
N TRP A 14 3.47 -14.99 1.63
CA TRP A 14 3.28 -15.11 0.20
C TRP A 14 1.80 -15.18 -0.21
N GLN A 15 0.92 -15.76 0.63
CA GLN A 15 -0.51 -15.88 0.33
C GLN A 15 -1.20 -14.52 0.40
N GLN A 16 -0.80 -13.68 1.36
CA GLN A 16 -1.29 -12.31 1.46
C GLN A 16 -0.79 -11.47 0.29
N LEU A 17 0.49 -11.61 -0.10
CA LEU A 17 1.03 -10.94 -1.29
C LEU A 17 0.27 -11.34 -2.56
N GLN A 18 0.01 -12.63 -2.76
CA GLN A 18 -0.74 -13.15 -3.91
C GLN A 18 -2.16 -12.57 -3.96
N ARG A 19 -2.90 -12.62 -2.85
CA ARG A 19 -4.25 -12.07 -2.76
C ARG A 19 -4.31 -10.57 -3.04
N ILE A 20 -3.38 -9.79 -2.46
CA ILE A 20 -3.29 -8.35 -2.72
C ILE A 20 -2.99 -8.09 -4.20
N THR A 21 -2.08 -8.86 -4.78
CA THR A 21 -1.67 -8.72 -6.18
C THR A 21 -2.80 -9.06 -7.14
N ALA A 22 -3.56 -10.13 -6.87
CA ALA A 22 -4.73 -10.50 -7.67
C ALA A 22 -5.80 -9.39 -7.66
N ASP A 23 -6.15 -8.87 -6.48
CA ASP A 23 -7.14 -7.80 -6.35
C ASP A 23 -6.68 -6.47 -6.95
N PHE A 24 -5.39 -6.16 -6.84
CA PHE A 24 -4.76 -5.05 -7.54
C PHE A 24 -4.94 -5.16 -9.04
N TYR A 25 -4.60 -6.31 -9.63
CA TYR A 25 -4.71 -6.49 -11.07
C TYR A 25 -6.15 -6.60 -11.56
N LYS A 26 -7.09 -7.12 -10.76
CA LYS A 26 -8.54 -7.01 -11.04
C LYS A 26 -8.99 -5.55 -11.18
N SER A 27 -8.48 -4.67 -10.31
CA SER A 27 -8.82 -3.24 -10.37
C SER A 27 -8.12 -2.53 -11.53
N LYS A 28 -6.90 -2.96 -11.88
CA LYS A 28 -6.11 -2.38 -12.97
C LYS A 28 -6.55 -2.85 -14.37
N PHE A 29 -7.08 -4.05 -14.47
CA PHE A 29 -7.55 -4.68 -15.71
C PHE A 29 -9.02 -5.11 -15.57
N PRO A 30 -9.97 -4.16 -15.48
CA PRO A 30 -11.38 -4.45 -15.21
C PRO A 30 -12.06 -5.28 -16.32
N ASP A 31 -11.53 -5.22 -17.55
CA ASP A 31 -12.09 -5.92 -18.71
C ASP A 31 -11.40 -7.28 -18.97
N CYS A 32 -10.38 -7.65 -18.19
CA CYS A 32 -9.70 -8.94 -18.31
C CYS A 32 -10.23 -9.94 -17.28
N THR A 33 -10.06 -11.23 -17.57
CA THR A 33 -10.15 -12.26 -16.54
C THR A 33 -8.88 -12.23 -15.70
N VAL A 34 -9.01 -12.17 -14.37
CA VAL A 34 -7.88 -12.16 -13.43
C VAL A 34 -8.11 -13.18 -12.33
N ASP A 35 -7.33 -14.26 -12.38
CA ASP A 35 -7.47 -15.39 -11.45
C ASP A 35 -6.16 -15.73 -10.76
N GLU A 36 -6.26 -16.16 -9.50
CA GLU A 36 -5.17 -16.89 -8.84
C GLU A 36 -5.02 -18.23 -9.56
N TYR A 37 -3.86 -18.47 -10.17
CA TYR A 37 -3.66 -19.59 -11.09
C TYR A 37 -3.43 -20.88 -10.30
N GLY A 38 -4.52 -21.58 -10.00
CA GLY A 38 -4.52 -22.88 -9.32
C GLY A 38 -4.37 -22.81 -7.79
N THR A 39 -4.42 -23.98 -7.15
CA THR A 39 -4.28 -24.13 -5.69
C THR A 39 -2.91 -24.65 -5.30
N HIS A 40 -2.52 -24.43 -4.04
CA HIS A 40 -1.27 -24.95 -3.49
C HIS A 40 -1.13 -26.47 -3.72
N GLY A 41 0.01 -26.89 -4.30
CA GLY A 41 0.29 -28.29 -4.66
C GLY A 41 0.06 -28.64 -6.14
N GLN A 42 -0.54 -27.75 -6.92
CA GLN A 42 -0.60 -27.89 -8.38
C GLN A 42 0.68 -27.37 -9.04
N ALA A 43 1.02 -27.93 -10.21
CA ALA A 43 2.07 -27.35 -11.05
C ALA A 43 1.56 -26.02 -11.62
N GLN A 44 2.06 -24.92 -11.08
CA GLN A 44 1.68 -23.55 -11.45
C GLN A 44 2.67 -22.92 -12.44
N ASP A 45 3.73 -23.64 -12.83
CA ASP A 45 4.74 -23.23 -13.82
C ASP A 45 5.29 -21.80 -13.64
N GLY A 46 5.37 -21.35 -12.39
CA GLY A 46 5.86 -20.01 -12.07
C GLY A 46 4.84 -18.88 -12.30
N VAL A 47 3.53 -19.17 -12.31
CA VAL A 47 2.46 -18.18 -12.42
C VAL A 47 1.50 -18.35 -11.25
N ASP A 48 1.44 -17.37 -10.35
CA ASP A 48 0.53 -17.35 -9.19
C ASP A 48 -0.79 -16.63 -9.52
N VAL A 49 -0.75 -15.65 -10.42
CA VAL A 49 -1.93 -14.92 -10.93
C VAL A 49 -1.83 -14.82 -12.44
N TYR A 50 -2.92 -15.09 -13.15
CA TYR A 50 -3.01 -14.98 -14.60
C TYR A 50 -4.08 -13.98 -15.01
N ILE A 51 -3.69 -13.03 -15.85
CA ILE A 51 -4.54 -11.96 -16.37
C ILE A 51 -4.66 -12.16 -17.87
N TYR A 52 -5.85 -12.37 -18.39
CA TYR A 52 -6.01 -12.64 -19.82
C TYR A 52 -7.33 -12.16 -20.41
N ASP A 53 -7.25 -11.82 -21.69
CA ASP A 53 -8.34 -11.63 -22.64
C ASP A 53 -7.82 -12.03 -24.04
N GLU A 54 -8.52 -11.68 -25.14
CA GLU A 54 -8.08 -12.00 -26.50
C GLU A 54 -6.71 -11.37 -26.89
N THR A 55 -6.39 -10.22 -26.31
CA THR A 55 -5.21 -9.41 -26.59
C THR A 55 -4.20 -9.38 -25.44
N THR A 56 -4.65 -9.58 -24.21
CA THR A 56 -3.89 -9.53 -22.97
C THR A 56 -3.55 -10.94 -22.50
N ALA A 57 -2.30 -11.16 -22.11
CA ALA A 57 -1.86 -12.42 -21.52
C ALA A 57 -0.67 -12.17 -20.60
N VAL A 58 -0.95 -11.97 -19.30
CA VAL A 58 0.02 -11.60 -18.28
C VAL A 58 0.07 -12.65 -17.18
N GLY A 59 1.23 -13.24 -16.98
CA GLY A 59 1.52 -14.10 -15.84
C GLY A 59 2.20 -13.30 -14.75
N VAL A 60 1.79 -13.51 -13.50
CA VAL A 60 2.36 -12.83 -12.35
C VAL A 60 2.81 -13.85 -11.32
N GLN A 61 4.07 -13.73 -10.87
CA GLN A 61 4.62 -14.50 -9.75
C GLN A 61 4.84 -13.57 -8.56
N CYS A 62 4.45 -14.01 -7.37
CA CYS A 62 4.59 -13.31 -6.11
C CYS A 62 5.70 -13.97 -5.28
N LYS A 63 6.67 -13.18 -4.80
CA LYS A 63 7.72 -13.62 -3.89
C LYS A 63 7.78 -12.72 -2.64
N CYS A 64 7.35 -13.27 -1.53
CA CYS A 64 7.47 -12.66 -0.20
C CYS A 64 8.72 -13.23 0.49
N VAL A 65 9.86 -12.59 0.27
CA VAL A 65 11.19 -13.05 0.73
C VAL A 65 12.05 -11.87 1.19
N GLU A 66 13.05 -12.15 2.03
CA GLU A 66 14.03 -11.14 2.49
C GLU A 66 15.06 -10.79 1.42
N THR A 67 15.43 -11.78 0.60
CA THR A 67 16.41 -11.65 -0.48
C THR A 67 15.86 -12.24 -1.77
N PHE A 68 16.12 -11.55 -2.89
CA PHE A 68 15.75 -12.01 -4.22
C PHE A 68 16.81 -11.54 -5.21
N THR A 69 17.46 -12.47 -5.91
CA THR A 69 18.62 -12.20 -6.75
C THR A 69 18.28 -12.25 -8.24
N ALA A 70 19.21 -11.80 -9.08
CA ALA A 70 19.12 -11.93 -10.54
C ALA A 70 19.01 -13.40 -11.00
N ASP A 71 19.66 -14.32 -10.27
CA ASP A 71 19.58 -15.75 -10.56
C ASP A 71 18.22 -16.33 -10.17
N ASP A 72 17.64 -15.86 -9.06
CA ASP A 72 16.27 -16.24 -8.67
C ASP A 72 15.27 -15.76 -9.72
N LEU A 73 15.40 -14.52 -10.20
CA LEU A 73 14.60 -13.98 -11.30
C LEU A 73 14.69 -14.87 -12.56
N ALA A 74 15.90 -15.27 -12.95
CA ALA A 74 16.09 -16.15 -14.11
C ALA A 74 15.44 -17.52 -13.91
N LYS A 75 15.59 -18.13 -12.72
CA LYS A 75 14.96 -19.42 -12.38
C LYS A 75 13.44 -19.33 -12.38
N GLU A 76 12.86 -18.25 -11.85
CA GLU A 76 11.40 -18.07 -11.87
C GLU A 76 10.89 -17.85 -13.30
N PHE A 77 11.63 -17.15 -14.14
CA PHE A 77 11.28 -17.02 -15.55
C PHE A 77 11.41 -18.35 -16.31
N ASP A 78 12.44 -19.16 -16.03
CA ASP A 78 12.62 -20.45 -16.68
C ASP A 78 11.45 -21.42 -16.45
N LYS A 79 10.79 -21.36 -15.29
CA LYS A 79 9.57 -22.16 -15.01
C LYS A 79 8.45 -21.87 -15.99
N THR A 80 8.30 -20.60 -16.39
CA THR A 80 7.24 -20.16 -17.32
C THR A 80 7.36 -20.77 -18.71
N LYS A 81 8.52 -21.34 -19.08
CA LYS A 81 8.69 -22.07 -20.34
C LYS A 81 7.79 -23.30 -20.44
N SER A 82 7.33 -23.82 -19.30
CA SER A 82 6.37 -24.95 -19.25
C SER A 82 4.91 -24.50 -19.13
N PHE A 83 4.67 -23.20 -18.96
CA PHE A 83 3.33 -22.64 -18.84
C PHE A 83 2.57 -22.80 -20.15
N LYS A 84 1.38 -23.43 -20.08
CA LYS A 84 0.64 -23.88 -21.27
C LYS A 84 -0.18 -22.79 -21.96
N ASN A 85 -0.52 -21.72 -21.25
CA ASN A 85 -1.33 -20.65 -21.81
C ASN A 85 -0.44 -19.58 -22.45
N PRO A 86 -0.95 -18.77 -23.39
CA PRO A 86 -0.20 -17.67 -23.96
C PRO A 86 0.36 -16.76 -22.86
N LEU A 87 1.58 -16.26 -23.07
CA LEU A 87 2.23 -15.33 -22.16
C LEU A 87 2.90 -14.25 -22.99
N LYS A 88 2.47 -13.00 -22.83
CA LYS A 88 3.04 -11.83 -23.52
C LYS A 88 3.82 -10.94 -22.56
N HIS A 89 3.44 -10.95 -21.29
CA HIS A 89 4.10 -10.20 -20.24
C HIS A 89 4.20 -11.07 -18.99
N TYR A 90 5.37 -11.10 -18.37
CA TYR A 90 5.61 -11.79 -17.13
C TYR A 90 6.06 -10.79 -16.06
N ILE A 91 5.33 -10.73 -14.96
CA ILE A 91 5.59 -9.78 -13.87
C ILE A 91 5.97 -10.57 -12.62
N ILE A 92 7.11 -10.23 -12.01
CA ILE A 92 7.49 -10.76 -10.71
C ILE A 92 7.30 -9.66 -9.67
N VAL A 93 6.36 -9.88 -8.75
CA VAL A 93 6.11 -9.01 -7.60
C VAL A 93 6.95 -9.47 -6.42
N VAL A 94 7.78 -8.58 -5.87
CA VAL A 94 8.71 -8.89 -4.79
C VAL A 94 8.60 -7.93 -3.61
N THR A 95 8.78 -8.44 -2.40
CA THR A 95 8.81 -7.63 -1.17
C THR A 95 10.15 -6.97 -0.86
N VAL A 96 11.21 -7.38 -1.57
CA VAL A 96 12.54 -6.77 -1.42
C VAL A 96 12.54 -5.30 -1.84
N LYS A 97 13.56 -4.56 -1.40
CA LYS A 97 13.74 -3.16 -1.80
C LYS A 97 14.00 -3.05 -3.30
N ARG A 98 13.72 -1.88 -3.87
CA ARG A 98 14.08 -1.54 -5.26
C ARG A 98 15.57 -1.83 -5.49
N ASP A 99 15.84 -2.55 -6.57
CA ASP A 99 17.18 -2.98 -6.96
C ASP A 99 17.33 -2.80 -8.48
N THR A 100 18.31 -2.00 -8.90
CA THR A 100 18.57 -1.73 -10.31
C THR A 100 19.12 -2.96 -11.04
N GLY A 101 19.84 -3.85 -10.36
CA GLY A 101 20.32 -5.12 -10.90
C GLY A 101 19.16 -6.05 -11.29
N LEU A 102 18.11 -6.13 -10.46
CA LEU A 102 16.90 -6.90 -10.80
C LEU A 102 16.17 -6.32 -12.02
N VAL A 103 16.05 -4.99 -12.09
CA VAL A 103 15.42 -4.32 -13.24
C VAL A 103 16.24 -4.55 -14.51
N ASN A 104 17.56 -4.36 -14.45
CA ASN A 104 18.46 -4.59 -15.59
C ASN A 104 18.40 -6.05 -16.06
N LYS A 105 18.36 -7.01 -15.12
CA LYS A 105 18.25 -8.42 -15.47
C LYS A 105 16.92 -8.76 -16.14
N ALA A 106 15.80 -8.17 -15.70
CA ALA A 106 14.50 -8.35 -16.35
C ALA A 106 14.51 -7.84 -17.81
N VAL A 107 15.14 -6.68 -18.05
CA VAL A 107 15.32 -6.13 -19.41
C VAL A 107 16.22 -7.05 -20.24
N GLU A 108 17.34 -7.51 -19.69
CA GLU A 108 18.25 -8.45 -20.35
C GLU A 108 17.52 -9.74 -20.77
N LEU A 109 16.76 -10.36 -19.86
CA LEU A 109 15.99 -11.57 -20.13
C LEU A 109 14.91 -11.33 -21.19
N THR A 110 14.25 -10.16 -21.16
CA THR A 110 13.26 -9.77 -22.18
C THR A 110 13.88 -9.77 -23.57
N LEU A 111 15.06 -9.14 -23.70
CA LEU A 111 15.74 -8.97 -24.99
C LEU A 111 16.42 -10.26 -25.48
N SER A 112 16.92 -11.10 -24.56
CA SER A 112 17.70 -12.29 -24.90
C SER A 112 16.86 -13.56 -25.06
N SER A 113 15.65 -13.64 -24.48
CA SER A 113 14.86 -14.87 -24.48
C SER A 113 14.41 -15.32 -25.87
N GLY A 114 14.22 -14.38 -26.81
CA GLY A 114 13.63 -14.66 -28.12
C GLY A 114 12.16 -15.10 -28.09
N LEU A 115 11.54 -15.16 -26.90
CA LEU A 115 10.16 -15.63 -26.71
C LEU A 115 9.10 -14.54 -26.97
N GLY A 116 9.53 -13.29 -27.15
CA GLY A 116 8.61 -12.15 -27.27
C GLY A 116 7.86 -11.82 -25.96
N VAL A 117 8.31 -12.39 -24.84
CA VAL A 117 7.73 -12.16 -23.50
C VAL A 117 8.45 -10.97 -22.86
N ARG A 118 7.70 -9.91 -22.55
CA ARG A 118 8.21 -8.83 -21.70
C ARG A 118 8.35 -9.33 -20.27
N ILE A 119 9.41 -8.96 -19.57
CA ILE A 119 9.62 -9.30 -18.16
C ILE A 119 9.73 -8.01 -17.33
N GLU A 120 8.99 -7.94 -16.23
CA GLU A 120 8.98 -6.79 -15.32
C GLU A 120 9.14 -7.25 -13.87
N VAL A 121 9.95 -6.53 -13.09
CA VAL A 121 9.99 -6.69 -11.63
C VAL A 121 9.20 -5.54 -10.99
N LYS A 122 8.14 -5.87 -10.25
CA LYS A 122 7.41 -4.92 -9.42
C LYS A 122 7.79 -5.08 -7.96
N PHE A 123 8.32 -4.00 -7.40
CA PHE A 123 8.63 -3.96 -5.97
C PHE A 123 7.38 -3.65 -5.15
N TRP A 124 7.37 -4.08 -3.90
CA TRP A 124 6.23 -3.89 -3.00
C TRP A 124 5.90 -2.42 -2.74
N GLN A 125 6.88 -1.60 -2.33
CA GLN A 125 6.60 -0.19 -1.97
C GLN A 125 5.87 0.58 -3.10
N PRO A 126 6.35 0.54 -4.36
CA PRO A 126 5.68 1.23 -5.47
C PRO A 126 4.33 0.61 -5.82
N LEU A 127 4.21 -0.72 -5.75
CA LEU A 127 2.95 -1.41 -5.98
C LEU A 127 1.90 -0.99 -4.94
N ALA A 128 2.31 -0.88 -3.68
CA ALA A 128 1.45 -0.48 -2.58
C ALA A 128 1.04 1.00 -2.68
N GLU A 129 1.94 1.88 -3.13
CA GLU A 129 1.63 3.28 -3.45
C GLU A 129 0.60 3.37 -4.61
N GLU A 130 0.75 2.55 -5.65
CA GLU A 130 -0.20 2.48 -6.77
C GLU A 130 -1.56 1.92 -6.31
N LEU A 131 -1.53 0.86 -5.49
CA LEU A 131 -2.72 0.25 -4.89
C LEU A 131 -3.51 1.24 -4.05
N ALA A 132 -2.82 2.15 -3.35
CA ALA A 132 -3.46 3.20 -2.55
C ALA A 132 -4.33 4.16 -3.38
N GLY A 133 -4.10 4.25 -4.69
CA GLY A 133 -4.95 5.01 -5.61
C GLY A 133 -6.33 4.40 -5.85
N TYR A 134 -6.52 3.11 -5.56
CA TYR A 134 -7.80 2.43 -5.70
C TYR A 134 -8.54 2.43 -4.35
N GLU A 135 -9.60 3.23 -4.23
CA GLU A 135 -10.31 3.43 -2.95
C GLU A 135 -10.77 2.12 -2.29
N SER A 136 -11.29 1.17 -3.06
CA SER A 136 -11.73 -0.14 -2.57
C SER A 136 -10.57 -0.97 -2.00
N LEU A 137 -9.42 -0.98 -2.70
CA LEU A 137 -8.23 -1.70 -2.26
C LEU A 137 -7.54 -1.02 -1.08
N ALA A 138 -7.49 0.31 -1.08
CA ALA A 138 -6.99 1.08 0.05
C ALA A 138 -7.80 0.77 1.31
N LYS A 139 -9.13 0.79 1.23
CA LYS A 139 -9.99 0.40 2.37
C LYS A 139 -9.78 -1.05 2.82
N LYS A 140 -9.53 -1.96 1.88
CA LYS A 140 -9.40 -3.39 2.16
C LYS A 140 -8.05 -3.76 2.79
N TYR A 141 -6.96 -3.25 2.23
CA TYR A 141 -5.59 -3.68 2.55
C TYR A 141 -4.75 -2.63 3.25
N LEU A 142 -5.09 -1.36 3.04
CA LEU A 142 -4.38 -0.22 3.58
C LEU A 142 -5.16 0.43 4.72
N ASN A 143 -6.03 -0.33 5.39
CA ASN A 143 -6.70 0.12 6.61
C ASN A 143 -5.69 0.15 7.77
N PHE A 144 -4.59 0.87 7.57
CA PHE A 144 -3.75 1.34 8.65
C PHE A 144 -4.59 2.31 9.44
N ALA A 145 -5.03 1.84 10.61
CA ALA A 145 -5.26 2.70 11.75
C ALA A 145 -4.17 3.78 11.76
N VAL A 146 -4.55 5.03 11.51
CA VAL A 146 -3.59 6.12 11.55
C VAL A 146 -3.19 6.27 13.03
N ARG A 147 -1.99 5.82 13.39
CA ARG A 147 -1.41 6.08 14.70
C ARG A 147 -0.90 7.52 14.70
N PHE A 148 -1.79 8.46 14.99
CA PHE A 148 -1.38 9.79 15.40
C PHE A 148 -0.85 9.70 16.83
N PRO A 149 0.20 10.46 17.22
CA PRO A 149 0.44 10.72 18.62
C PRO A 149 -0.80 11.40 19.18
N VAL A 150 -1.52 10.70 20.06
CA VAL A 150 -2.68 11.27 20.74
C VAL A 150 -2.19 11.81 22.06
N HIS A 151 -2.15 13.12 22.19
CA HIS A 151 -1.93 13.75 23.48
C HIS A 151 -3.27 13.85 24.19
N VAL A 152 -3.34 13.22 25.37
CA VAL A 152 -4.50 13.28 26.26
C VAL A 152 -4.10 13.99 27.53
N GLU A 153 -4.67 15.18 27.73
CA GLU A 153 -4.60 15.88 29.01
C GLU A 153 -5.96 15.77 29.69
N ALA A 154 -6.01 15.07 30.81
CA ALA A 154 -7.24 14.83 31.54
C ALA A 154 -7.19 15.44 32.94
N ASN A 155 -8.30 16.04 33.34
CA ASN A 155 -8.64 16.25 34.75
C ASN A 155 -9.89 15.41 35.08
N GLY A 156 -10.26 15.29 36.36
CA GLY A 156 -11.33 14.39 36.80
C GLY A 156 -12.71 14.57 36.14
N ALA A 157 -12.91 15.61 35.31
CA ALA A 157 -14.16 15.89 34.60
C ALA A 157 -14.05 15.93 33.06
N SER A 158 -12.86 16.20 32.48
CA SER A 158 -12.68 16.40 31.04
C SER A 158 -11.33 15.90 30.53
N ALA A 159 -11.27 15.55 29.25
CA ALA A 159 -10.06 15.19 28.52
C ALA A 159 -9.95 16.01 27.22
N LEU A 160 -8.81 16.67 27.02
CA LEU A 160 -8.42 17.22 25.71
C LEU A 160 -7.72 16.11 24.91
N ILE A 161 -8.17 15.90 23.68
CA ILE A 161 -7.63 14.92 22.74
C ILE A 161 -7.12 15.69 21.54
N VAL A 162 -5.80 15.63 21.29
CA VAL A 162 -5.19 16.27 20.13
C VAL A 162 -4.71 15.21 19.14
N LEU A 163 -5.15 15.33 17.89
CA LEU A 163 -4.64 14.57 16.75
C LEU A 163 -3.81 15.50 15.88
N GLU A 164 -2.50 15.25 15.81
CA GLU A 164 -1.59 16.06 15.01
C GLU A 164 -1.06 15.26 13.81
N THR A 165 -1.17 15.87 12.63
CA THR A 165 -0.57 15.41 11.38
C THR A 165 0.47 16.44 10.93
N LYS A 166 1.28 16.11 9.92
CA LYS A 166 2.28 17.04 9.38
C LYS A 166 1.69 18.40 8.98
N ASP A 167 0.45 18.41 8.49
CA ASP A 167 -0.17 19.56 7.84
C ASP A 167 -1.47 20.02 8.52
N SER A 168 -1.90 19.34 9.59
CA SER A 168 -3.19 19.61 10.24
C SER A 168 -3.17 19.20 11.71
N ARG A 169 -3.86 19.98 12.54
CA ARG A 169 -4.05 19.70 13.96
C ARG A 169 -5.53 19.73 14.27
N PHE A 170 -6.02 18.67 14.89
CA PHE A 170 -7.41 18.52 15.30
C PHE A 170 -7.47 18.40 16.81
N GLU A 171 -8.29 19.24 17.43
CA GLU A 171 -8.45 19.26 18.88
C GLU A 171 -9.90 18.97 19.24
N PHE A 172 -10.08 18.02 20.15
CA PHE A 172 -11.38 17.61 20.64
C PHE A 172 -11.37 17.69 22.17
N VAL A 173 -12.44 18.22 22.74
CA VAL A 173 -12.65 18.11 24.19
C VAL A 173 -13.74 17.08 24.43
N ALA A 174 -13.42 16.07 25.22
CA ALA A 174 -14.33 15.06 25.70
C ALA A 174 -14.65 15.34 27.18
N THR A 175 -15.87 15.78 27.48
CA THR A 175 -16.28 16.10 28.86
C THR A 175 -17.36 15.14 29.33
N LYS A 176 -17.18 14.60 30.54
CA LYS A 176 -18.21 13.80 31.21
C LYS A 176 -19.32 14.73 31.69
N MET A 177 -20.54 14.52 31.21
CA MET A 177 -21.69 15.32 31.65
C MET A 177 -22.30 14.71 32.91
N ALA A 178 -22.38 15.48 33.99
CA ALA A 178 -22.94 15.00 35.26
C ALA A 178 -24.46 14.75 35.17
N SER A 179 -25.17 15.54 34.38
CA SER A 179 -26.56 15.29 33.98
C SER A 179 -26.87 16.03 32.68
N PHE A 180 -27.64 15.40 31.79
CA PHE A 180 -28.06 15.98 30.51
C PHE A 180 -29.54 15.71 30.31
N LYS A 181 -30.35 16.77 30.21
CA LYS A 181 -31.77 16.66 29.86
C LYS A 181 -31.93 16.81 28.35
N GLY A 182 -32.34 15.73 27.68
CA GLY A 182 -32.45 15.69 26.23
C GLY A 182 -32.70 14.29 25.69
N ARG A 183 -32.64 14.14 24.37
CA ARG A 183 -32.99 12.89 23.66
C ARG A 183 -32.25 11.64 24.18
N TYR A 184 -31.09 11.81 24.80
CA TYR A 184 -30.22 10.73 25.30
C TYR A 184 -30.10 10.68 26.83
N GLU A 185 -30.97 11.38 27.57
CA GLU A 185 -30.95 11.48 29.06
C GLU A 185 -30.93 10.12 29.77
N LYS A 186 -31.52 9.08 29.17
CA LYS A 186 -31.58 7.74 29.75
C LYS A 186 -30.35 6.86 29.46
N GLN A 187 -29.37 7.35 28.70
CA GLN A 187 -28.15 6.60 28.37
C GLN A 187 -27.06 6.89 29.42
N GLY A 188 -26.51 5.84 30.02
CA GLY A 188 -25.38 5.97 30.94
C GLY A 188 -24.08 6.36 30.22
N ASN A 189 -23.22 7.15 30.87
CA ASN A 189 -21.91 7.61 30.37
C ASN A 189 -21.96 8.46 29.09
N LEU A 190 -22.77 9.51 29.09
CA LEU A 190 -22.79 10.49 28.00
C LEU A 190 -21.50 11.33 27.99
N ILE A 191 -20.81 11.37 26.86
CA ILE A 191 -19.64 12.21 26.63
C ILE A 191 -19.98 13.23 25.56
N LEU A 192 -19.81 14.51 25.87
CA LEU A 192 -19.88 15.56 24.87
C LEU A 192 -18.50 15.68 24.21
N VAL A 193 -18.46 15.49 22.89
CA VAL A 193 -17.26 15.72 22.08
C VAL A 193 -17.50 16.96 21.24
N THR A 194 -16.70 18.00 21.46
CA THR A 194 -16.74 19.22 20.64
C THR A 194 -15.41 19.40 19.92
N SER A 195 -15.47 19.78 18.63
CA SER A 195 -14.27 20.17 17.89
C SER A 195 -13.96 21.63 18.21
N LEU A 196 -12.73 21.92 18.63
CA LEU A 196 -12.19 23.26 18.60
C LEU A 196 -11.66 23.46 17.18
N GLN A 197 -12.14 24.50 16.46
CA GLN A 197 -11.85 24.71 15.03
C GLN A 197 -10.36 24.49 14.71
N GLY A 198 -10.06 23.54 13.81
CA GLY A 198 -8.70 23.20 13.42
C GLY A 198 -8.07 24.29 12.55
N GLU A 199 -6.88 24.76 12.92
CA GLU A 199 -6.08 25.65 12.08
C GLU A 199 -5.32 24.84 11.02
N LYS A 200 -5.47 25.21 9.75
CA LYS A 200 -4.67 24.67 8.64
C LYS A 200 -3.36 25.46 8.56
N LYS A 201 -2.22 24.84 8.91
CA LYS A 201 -0.91 25.49 8.73
C LYS A 201 -0.59 25.56 7.23
N SER A 202 -0.63 26.76 6.65
CA SER A 202 -0.20 26.98 5.27
C SER A 202 1.31 26.77 5.14
N THR A 203 1.74 25.82 4.33
CA THR A 203 3.16 25.57 4.03
C THR A 203 3.69 26.63 3.06
N LEU A 204 4.31 27.70 3.57
CA LEU A 204 5.22 28.52 2.76
C LEU A 204 6.59 27.80 2.67
N PRO A 205 7.18 27.65 1.47
CA PRO A 205 8.47 26.98 1.30
C PRO A 205 9.60 27.63 2.12
N LEU A 206 10.43 26.80 2.76
CA LEU A 206 11.53 27.18 3.67
C LEU A 206 12.50 28.24 3.09
N ALA A 207 12.59 28.40 1.78
CA ALA A 207 13.45 29.37 1.12
C ALA A 207 13.14 30.82 1.52
N TRP A 208 11.88 31.13 1.81
CA TRP A 208 11.44 32.48 2.18
C TRP A 208 11.62 32.79 3.66
N LYS A 209 11.75 31.77 4.52
CA LYS A 209 11.97 31.94 5.96
C LYS A 209 13.41 32.36 6.29
N ARG A 210 14.40 31.84 5.56
CA ARG A 210 15.82 32.19 5.75
C ARG A 210 16.17 33.63 5.34
N ALA A 211 15.34 34.27 4.51
CA ALA A 211 15.53 35.66 4.13
C ALA A 211 15.03 36.64 5.21
N LEU A 212 14.01 36.23 6.00
CA LEU A 212 13.46 37.05 7.08
C LEU A 212 14.30 36.98 8.35
N ASP A 213 14.92 35.83 8.66
CA ASP A 213 15.74 35.67 9.86
C ASP A 213 17.21 36.15 9.68
N ARG A 214 17.56 36.69 8.50
CA ARG A 214 18.88 37.27 8.18
C ARG A 214 18.88 38.80 8.10
N LEU A 215 17.78 39.46 8.39
CA LEU A 215 17.74 40.91 8.42
C LEU A 215 17.85 41.40 9.88
N PRO A 216 18.94 42.12 10.24
CA PRO A 216 18.95 42.94 11.45
C PRO A 216 17.93 44.08 11.37
#